data_AF-A0A6G7Z7E9-F1
#
_entry.id   AF-A0A6G7Z7E9-F1
#
_cell.length_a   1.000
_cell.length_b   1.000
_cell.length_c   1.000
_cell.angle_alpha   90.00
_cell.angle_beta   90.00
_cell.angle_gamma   90.00
#
_symmetry.space_group_name_H-M   'P 1'
#
loop_
_entity.id
_entity.type
_entity.pdbx_description
1 polymer ?
#
loop_
_entity_poly.entity_id
_entity_poly.type
_entity_poly.pdbx_seq_one_letter_code
_entity_poly.pdbx_strand_id
1 'polypeptide(L)'
;MCLVVGFAVWLLWRHAGVLAVVSPEGIVVRNLVRTRALEWAQVESVRLGQGQPWVTLDLADGTTLAVMAVQSSDGAFGRAEAARLATLVVRYGEATEPER
;
A
#
# COMPACT_ATOMS: atom_id res chain seq x y z
N MET A 1 28.16 14.74 14.60
CA MET A 1 28.17 13.28 14.33
C MET A 1 27.03 12.55 15.04
N CYS A 2 26.85 12.68 16.37
CA CYS A 2 25.80 11.97 17.11
C CYS A 2 24.36 12.27 16.65
N LEU A 3 24.05 13.52 16.27
CA LEU A 3 22.73 13.89 15.74
C LEU A 3 22.43 13.22 14.39
N VAL A 4 23.44 13.11 13.53
CA VAL A 4 23.30 12.45 12.21
C VAL A 4 23.08 10.95 12.39
N VAL A 5 23.86 10.32 13.28
CA VAL A 5 23.69 8.90 13.61
C VAL A 5 22.33 8.64 14.24
N GLY A 6 21.91 9.48 15.20
CA GLY A 6 20.60 9.37 15.84
C GLY A 6 19.45 9.51 14.84
N PHE A 7 19.54 10.47 13.92
CA PHE A 7 18.55 10.65 12.85
C PHE A 7 18.52 9.46 11.88
N ALA A 8 19.68 8.93 11.48
CA ALA A 8 19.77 7.76 10.61
C ALA A 8 19.17 6.52 11.27
N VAL A 9 19.50 6.25 12.55
CA VAL A 9 18.91 5.15 13.32
C VAL A 9 17.39 5.32 13.43
N TRP A 10 16.91 6.53 13.71
CA TRP A 10 15.49 6.82 13.76
C TRP A 10 14.80 6.56 12.40
N LEU A 11 15.40 6.99 11.29
CA LEU A 11 14.87 6.72 9.94
C LEU A 11 14.83 5.23 9.63
N LEU A 12 15.91 4.49 9.90
CA LEU A 12 15.96 3.03 9.69
C LEU A 12 14.88 2.32 10.50
N TRP A 13 14.69 2.72 11.75
CA TRP A 13 13.63 2.18 12.60
C TRP A 13 12.22 2.52 12.06
N ARG A 14 12.01 3.73 11.54
CA ARG A 14 10.74 4.09 10.89
C ARG A 14 10.50 3.31 9.61
N HIS A 15 11.54 3.09 8.80
CA HIS A 15 11.51 2.28 7.59
C HIS A 15 11.18 0.80 7.89
N ALA A 16 11.78 0.22 8.93
CA ALA A 16 11.48 -1.15 9.36
C ALA A 16 10.00 -1.36 9.75
N GLY A 17 9.28 -0.25 9.99
CA GLY A 17 7.86 -0.26 10.25
C GLY A 17 6.94 -0.23 9.03
N VAL A 18 7.48 -0.15 7.81
CA VAL A 18 6.66 -0.15 6.59
C VAL A 18 5.99 -1.50 6.41
N LEU A 19 4.67 -1.52 6.26
CA LEU A 19 3.88 -2.73 6.07
C LEU A 19 2.55 -2.42 5.39
N ALA A 20 1.98 -3.44 4.74
CA ALA A 20 0.61 -3.44 4.25
C ALA A 20 -0.08 -4.70 4.76
N VAL A 21 -1.15 -4.54 5.53
CA VAL A 21 -1.94 -5.64 6.09
C VAL A 21 -3.30 -5.63 5.42
N VAL A 22 -3.68 -6.77 4.85
CA VAL A 22 -4.95 -6.96 4.18
C VAL A 22 -5.87 -7.83 5.04
N SER A 23 -7.16 -7.51 5.04
CA SER A 23 -8.22 -8.30 5.65
C SER A 23 -9.46 -8.29 4.73
N PRO A 24 -10.50 -9.09 5.02
CA PRO A 24 -11.75 -9.02 4.26
C PRO A 24 -12.41 -7.64 4.27
N GLU A 25 -12.20 -6.84 5.32
CA GLU A 25 -12.80 -5.51 5.48
C GLU A 25 -12.06 -4.43 4.71
N GLY A 26 -10.74 -4.59 4.51
CA GLY A 26 -9.94 -3.58 3.83
C GLY A 26 -8.44 -3.81 3.84
N ILE A 27 -7.70 -2.71 3.70
CA ILE A 27 -6.24 -2.68 3.72
C ILE A 27 -5.73 -1.57 4.64
N VAL A 28 -4.78 -1.91 5.49
CA VAL A 28 -4.02 -0.97 6.31
C VAL A 28 -2.62 -0.82 5.72
N VAL A 29 -2.32 0.38 5.22
CA VAL A 29 -1.01 0.75 4.64
C VAL A 29 -0.29 1.67 5.60
N ARG A 30 0.84 1.20 6.15
CA ARG A 30 1.76 2.01 6.94
C ARG A 30 3.00 2.33 6.12
N ASN A 31 3.09 3.58 5.70
CA ASN A 31 4.29 4.13 5.07
C ASN A 31 5.19 4.80 6.12
N LEU A 32 6.31 5.35 5.66
CA LEU A 32 7.30 6.03 6.51
C LEU A 32 6.69 7.12 7.39
N VAL A 33 5.80 7.94 6.82
CA VAL A 33 5.27 9.13 7.48
C VAL A 33 3.84 8.93 7.95
N ARG A 34 3.00 8.25 7.15
CA ARG A 34 1.56 8.13 7.38
C ARG A 34 1.12 6.67 7.38
N THR A 35 0.12 6.39 8.20
CA THR A 35 -0.66 5.15 8.16
C THR A 35 -2.08 5.48 7.68
N ARG A 36 -2.62 4.68 6.78
CA ARG A 36 -4.03 4.76 6.37
C ARG A 36 -4.67 3.38 6.42
N ALA A 37 -5.86 3.31 7.00
CA ALA A 37 -6.77 2.19 6.85
C ALA A 37 -7.79 2.60 5.79
N LEU A 38 -8.02 1.72 4.82
CA LEU A 38 -8.93 1.92 3.71
C LEU A 38 -9.87 0.73 3.65
N GLU A 39 -11.16 0.99 3.52
CA GLU A 39 -12.13 -0.03 3.11
C GLU A 39 -11.92 -0.36 1.63
N TRP A 40 -12.28 -1.58 1.21
CA TRP A 40 -12.12 -1.98 -0.18
C TRP A 40 -12.92 -1.09 -1.15
N ALA A 41 -14.09 -0.60 -0.74
CA ALA A 41 -14.89 0.34 -1.53
C ALA A 41 -14.20 1.69 -1.79
N GLN A 42 -13.19 2.04 -0.99
CA GLN A 42 -12.40 3.26 -1.20
C GLN A 42 -11.27 3.05 -2.21
N VAL A 43 -10.94 1.81 -2.58
CA VAL A 43 -9.84 1.47 -3.48
C VAL A 43 -10.41 1.09 -4.84
N GLU A 44 -10.21 1.94 -5.84
CA GLU A 44 -10.73 1.71 -7.18
C GLU A 44 -9.82 0.78 -7.99
N SER A 45 -8.50 0.94 -7.84
CA SER A 45 -7.54 0.22 -8.68
C SER A 45 -6.17 0.11 -8.01
N VAL A 46 -5.40 -0.91 -8.44
CA VAL A 46 -4.01 -1.14 -8.03
C VAL A 46 -3.12 -1.05 -9.25
N ARG A 47 -2.08 -0.22 -9.19
CA ARG A 47 -1.12 -0.04 -10.28
C ARG A 47 0.31 -0.21 -9.82
N LEU A 48 1.10 -0.89 -10.65
CA LEU A 48 2.57 -0.89 -10.59
C LEU A 48 3.09 -0.47 -11.96
N GLY A 49 3.20 0.85 -12.18
CA GLY A 49 3.64 1.41 -13.45
C GLY A 49 5.13 1.16 -13.71
N GLN A 50 5.52 1.18 -14.98
CA GLN A 50 6.93 1.17 -15.37
C GLN A 50 7.64 2.40 -14.79
N GLY A 51 8.77 2.19 -14.11
CA GLY A 51 9.52 3.25 -13.45
C GLY A 51 8.92 3.75 -12.12
N GLN A 52 7.76 3.25 -11.69
CA GLN A 52 7.23 3.55 -10.36
C GLN A 52 8.00 2.74 -9.30
N PRO A 53 8.43 3.36 -8.19
CA PRO A 53 9.20 2.67 -7.16
C PRO A 53 8.34 1.69 -6.33
N TRP A 54 7.02 1.92 -6.25
CA TRP A 54 6.10 1.12 -5.44
C TRP A 54 4.75 0.96 -6.13
N VAL A 55 3.94 0.02 -5.62
CA VAL A 55 2.51 -0.06 -5.94
C VAL A 55 1.81 1.22 -5.51
N THR A 56 0.81 1.64 -6.29
CA THR A 56 -0.07 2.76 -5.99
C THR A 56 -1.53 2.31 -6.04
N LEU A 57 -2.31 2.74 -5.06
CA LEU A 57 -3.77 2.59 -5.02
C LEU A 57 -4.40 3.87 -5.56
N ASP A 58 -5.33 3.73 -6.50
CA ASP A 58 -6.27 4.81 -6.82
C ASP A 58 -7.44 4.74 -5.85
N LEU A 59 -7.81 5.89 -5.31
CA LEU A 59 -8.86 5.99 -4.32
C LEU A 59 -10.09 6.69 -4.89
N ALA A 60 -11.26 6.34 -4.37
CA ALA A 60 -12.55 6.89 -4.79
C ALA A 60 -12.69 8.41 -4.62
N ASP A 61 -11.82 9.03 -3.82
CA ASP A 61 -11.73 10.49 -3.67
C ASP A 61 -10.85 11.15 -4.75
N GLY A 62 -10.42 10.39 -5.77
CA GLY A 62 -9.55 10.83 -6.85
C GLY A 62 -8.08 10.96 -6.46
N THR A 63 -7.71 10.64 -5.22
CA THR A 63 -6.31 10.68 -4.77
C THR A 63 -5.63 9.34 -4.97
N THR A 64 -4.30 9.33 -4.82
CA THR A 64 -3.49 8.12 -4.92
C THR A 64 -2.72 7.86 -3.65
N LEU A 65 -2.63 6.60 -3.23
CA LEU A 65 -1.83 6.18 -2.08
C LEU A 65 -0.73 5.21 -2.51
N ALA A 66 0.53 5.57 -2.28
CA ALA A 66 1.65 4.65 -2.44
C ALA A 66 1.60 3.55 -1.36
N VAL A 67 1.93 2.32 -1.73
CA VAL A 67 2.07 1.18 -0.82
C VAL A 67 3.54 0.79 -0.79
N MET A 68 4.33 1.49 0.03
CA MET A 68 5.80 1.32 0.05
C MET A 68 6.25 -0.10 0.45
N ALA A 69 5.36 -0.88 1.05
CA ALA A 69 5.59 -2.28 1.39
C ALA A 69 5.67 -3.22 0.17
N VAL A 70 5.25 -2.76 -1.02
CA VAL A 70 5.30 -3.53 -2.27
C VAL A 70 6.09 -2.73 -3.31
N GLN A 71 7.33 -3.16 -3.58
CA GLN A 71 8.28 -2.37 -4.37
C GLN A 71 8.49 -2.97 -5.76
N SER A 72 8.78 -2.12 -6.75
CA SER A 72 9.18 -2.62 -8.07
C SER A 72 10.57 -3.26 -8.06
N SER A 73 11.45 -2.83 -7.15
CA SER A 73 12.77 -3.41 -6.92
C SER A 73 12.73 -4.86 -6.43
N ASP A 74 11.60 -5.31 -5.86
CA ASP A 74 11.39 -6.71 -5.47
C ASP A 74 11.13 -7.63 -6.68
N GLY A 75 11.13 -7.06 -7.89
CA GLY A 75 11.10 -7.80 -9.15
C GLY A 75 9.83 -8.66 -9.30
N ALA A 76 10.02 -9.97 -9.45
CA ALA A 76 8.91 -10.90 -9.63
C ALA A 76 7.99 -10.95 -8.42
N PHE A 77 8.54 -10.84 -7.21
CA PHE A 77 7.76 -10.84 -5.97
C PHE A 77 6.85 -9.61 -5.91
N GLY A 78 7.40 -8.41 -6.14
CA GLY A 78 6.62 -7.17 -6.14
C GLY A 78 5.51 -7.17 -7.20
N ARG A 79 5.76 -7.72 -8.39
CA ARG A 79 4.74 -7.88 -9.43
C ARG A 79 3.63 -8.86 -9.04
N ALA A 80 3.99 -10.00 -8.45
CA ALA A 80 3.02 -10.98 -7.98
C ALA A 80 2.13 -10.41 -6.87
N GLU A 81 2.73 -9.65 -5.95
CA GLU A 81 2.01 -9.00 -4.86
C GLU A 81 1.09 -7.88 -5.36
N ALA A 82 1.52 -7.10 -6.34
CA ALA A 82 0.65 -6.12 -7.02
C ALA A 82 -0.57 -6.79 -7.66
N ALA A 83 -0.38 -7.92 -8.36
CA ALA A 83 -1.46 -8.69 -8.96
C ALA A 83 -2.40 -9.31 -7.90
N ARG A 84 -1.83 -9.77 -6.77
CA ARG A 84 -2.60 -10.28 -5.63
C ARG A 84 -3.50 -9.19 -5.05
N LEU A 85 -2.96 -7.99 -4.81
CA LEU A 85 -3.72 -6.83 -4.33
C LEU A 85 -4.84 -6.45 -5.31
N ALA A 86 -4.56 -6.42 -6.62
CA ALA A 86 -5.58 -6.13 -7.63
C ALA A 86 -6.73 -7.16 -7.56
N THR A 87 -6.40 -8.44 -7.39
CA THR A 87 -7.41 -9.51 -7.21
C THR A 87 -8.27 -9.29 -5.97
N LEU A 88 -7.67 -8.82 -4.86
CA LEU A 88 -8.42 -8.53 -3.62
C LEU A 88 -9.36 -7.34 -3.79
N VAL A 89 -8.93 -6.30 -4.50
CA VAL A 89 -9.78 -5.14 -4.82
C VAL A 89 -11.00 -5.57 -5.62
N VAL A 90 -10.82 -6.41 -6.65
CA VAL A 90 -11.97 -6.95 -7.41
C VAL A 90 -12.88 -7.78 -6.50
N ARG A 91 -12.30 -8.72 -5.73
CA ARG A 91 -13.07 -9.63 -4.87
C ARG A 91 -13.93 -8.91 -3.83
N TYR A 92 -13.36 -7.92 -3.15
CA TYR A 92 -14.01 -7.28 -2.00
C TYR A 92 -14.65 -5.93 -2.33
N GLY A 93 -14.22 -5.28 -3.43
CA GLY A 93 -14.84 -4.05 -3.93
C GLY A 93 -16.23 -4.28 -4.51
N GLU A 94 -16.47 -5.41 -5.18
CA GLU A 94 -17.79 -5.76 -5.73
C GLU A 94 -18.76 -6.32 -4.67
N ALA A 95 -18.24 -6.94 -3.60
CA ALA A 95 -19.05 -7.59 -2.56
C ALA A 95 -19.75 -6.61 -1.61
N THR A 96 -19.41 -5.32 -1.66
CA THR A 96 -19.94 -4.28 -0.77
C THR A 96 -20.95 -3.39 -1.52
N GLU A 97 -21.87 -3.98 -2.29
CA GLU A 97 -23.14 -3.30 -2.57
C GLU A 97 -24.07 -3.58 -1.38
N PRO A 98 -24.51 -2.57 -0.61
CA PRO A 98 -25.46 -2.80 0.48
C PRO A 98 -26.80 -3.24 -0.11
N GLU A 99 -27.38 -4.32 0.41
CA GLU A 99 -28.80 -4.62 0.21
C GLU A 99 -29.63 -3.36 0.52
N ARG A 100 -30.35 -2.86 -0.49
CA ARG A 100 -31.41 -1.85 -0.34
C ARG A 100 -32.77 -2.53 -0.43
#